data_AF-A0A813NIQ5-F1
#
_entry.id   AF-A0A813NIQ5-F1
#
_cell.length_a   1.000
_cell.length_b   1.000
_cell.length_c   1.000
_cell.angle_alpha   90.00
_cell.angle_beta   90.00
_cell.angle_gamma   90.00
#
_symmetry.space_group_name_H-M   'P 1'
#
loop_
_entity.id
_entity.type
_entity.pdbx_description
1 polymer ?
#
loop_
_entity_poly.entity_id
_entity_poly.type
_entity_poly.pdbx_seq_one_letter_code
_entity_poly.pdbx_strand_id
1 'polypeptide(L)'
;MLKKRSSLSYINLWIFSRRVHKNSPKHKKADHWFLGPIGLALIPADIVESTWTDIMNLYTPDDVNATEFNDYLVQTYVDISLYGINIWNVHDAIINDLSRTNNHVKGYDSRLESHFPKHPHIYHFIELLRDEHLYQHHSVEESDIQIRKRKKLYNNIDSKLKELYEEHIKGTITHAKLAIKCGRAVKTTPIKT
;
A
#
# COMPACT_ATOMS: atom_id res chain seq x y z
N MET A 1 -5.55 25.41 13.96
CA MET A 1 -5.36 24.32 14.96
C MET A 1 -6.00 23.03 14.42
N LEU A 2 -5.24 22.22 13.69
CA LEU A 2 -5.71 20.90 13.22
C LEU A 2 -5.38 19.86 14.30
N LYS A 3 -6.42 19.31 14.92
CA LYS A 3 -6.32 18.29 15.98
C LYS A 3 -5.67 17.02 15.40
N LYS A 4 -4.48 16.68 15.92
CA LYS A 4 -3.91 15.33 15.90
C LYS A 4 -4.88 14.35 16.59
N ARG A 5 -5.74 13.67 15.85
CA ARG A 5 -6.51 12.50 16.34
C ARG A 5 -6.75 11.51 15.20
N SER A 6 -5.81 10.60 14.98
CA SER A 6 -6.06 9.34 14.23
C SER A 6 -4.93 8.31 14.34
N SER A 7 -3.73 8.68 14.78
CA SER A 7 -2.58 7.76 14.86
C SER A 7 -2.65 6.71 15.98
N LEU A 8 -3.64 6.77 16.87
CA LEU A 8 -3.79 5.86 18.03
C LEU A 8 -4.64 4.61 17.72
N SER A 9 -5.40 4.57 16.63
CA SER A 9 -6.28 3.44 16.30
C SER A 9 -5.50 2.23 15.74
N TYR A 10 -4.63 2.45 14.75
CA TYR A 10 -3.87 1.38 14.08
C TYR A 10 -2.85 0.66 14.99
N ILE A 11 -2.23 1.40 15.92
CA ILE A 11 -1.25 0.85 16.87
C ILE A 11 -1.97 -0.06 17.89
N ASN A 12 -3.15 0.35 18.38
CA ASN A 12 -3.93 -0.44 19.33
C ASN A 12 -4.50 -1.73 18.71
N LEU A 13 -4.93 -1.67 17.44
CA LEU A 13 -5.36 -2.85 16.67
C LEU A 13 -4.21 -3.83 16.39
N TRP A 14 -3.01 -3.33 16.10
CA TRP A 14 -1.80 -4.15 15.96
C TRP A 14 -1.37 -4.79 17.29
N ILE A 15 -1.50 -4.06 18.40
CA ILE A 15 -1.27 -4.58 19.76
C ILE A 15 -2.30 -5.67 20.10
N PHE A 16 -3.57 -5.50 19.70
CA PHE A 16 -4.63 -6.51 19.90
C PHE A 16 -4.31 -7.82 19.15
N SER A 17 -3.92 -7.76 17.88
CA SER A 17 -3.47 -8.93 17.10
C SER A 17 -2.29 -9.65 17.78
N ARG A 18 -1.32 -8.91 18.33
CA ARG A 18 -0.17 -9.49 19.06
C ARG A 18 -0.50 -10.09 20.42
N ARG A 19 -1.59 -9.66 21.07
CA ARG A 19 -1.95 -10.06 22.44
C ARG A 19 -2.60 -11.45 22.51
N VAL A 20 -3.08 -11.97 21.38
CA VAL A 20 -3.64 -13.33 21.28
C VAL A 20 -2.51 -14.34 21.09
N HIS A 21 -2.55 -15.51 21.74
CA HIS A 21 -1.53 -16.55 21.57
C HIS A 21 -1.32 -16.92 20.09
N LYS A 22 -0.06 -16.88 19.62
CA LYS A 22 0.37 -17.10 18.21
C LYS A 22 -0.20 -18.34 17.49
N ASN A 23 -0.71 -19.33 18.24
CA ASN A 23 -1.24 -20.58 17.70
C ASN A 23 -2.73 -20.82 17.98
N SER A 24 -3.44 -19.86 18.58
CA SER A 24 -4.89 -19.97 18.80
C SER A 24 -5.67 -19.78 17.49
N PRO A 25 -6.78 -20.51 17.25
CA PRO A 25 -7.68 -20.26 16.13
C PRO A 25 -8.14 -18.79 16.05
N LYS A 26 -8.33 -18.16 17.22
CA LYS A 26 -8.70 -16.74 17.34
C LYS A 26 -7.58 -15.81 16.83
N HIS A 27 -6.32 -16.15 17.06
CA HIS A 27 -5.17 -15.38 16.55
C HIS A 27 -5.07 -15.48 15.03
N LYS A 28 -5.23 -16.68 14.46
CA LYS A 28 -5.22 -16.87 13.00
C LYS A 28 -6.35 -16.09 12.32
N LYS A 29 -7.54 -16.08 12.94
CA LYS A 29 -8.70 -15.32 12.47
C LYS A 29 -8.41 -13.80 12.47
N ALA A 30 -7.89 -13.27 13.59
CA ALA A 30 -7.52 -11.86 13.71
C ALA A 30 -6.38 -11.43 12.77
N ASP A 31 -5.38 -12.29 12.57
CA ASP A 31 -4.30 -12.06 11.61
C ASP A 31 -4.82 -11.94 10.18
N HIS A 32 -5.72 -12.84 9.77
CA HIS A 32 -6.30 -12.83 8.44
C HIS A 32 -7.18 -11.59 8.22
N TRP A 33 -7.97 -11.21 9.21
CA TRP A 33 -8.75 -9.98 9.19
C TRP A 33 -7.87 -8.73 9.03
N PHE A 34 -6.72 -8.67 9.71
CA PHE A 34 -5.79 -7.55 9.56
C PHE A 34 -5.00 -7.57 8.24
N LEU A 35 -4.68 -8.75 7.71
CA LEU A 35 -3.94 -8.90 6.45
C LEU A 35 -4.81 -8.63 5.22
N GLY A 36 -6.10 -8.94 5.30
CA GLY A 36 -7.11 -8.69 4.27
C GLY A 36 -7.08 -7.26 3.71
N PRO A 37 -7.28 -6.20 4.52
CA PRO A 37 -7.34 -4.82 4.05
C PRO A 37 -6.01 -4.34 3.45
N ILE A 38 -4.87 -4.83 3.94
CA ILE A 38 -3.56 -4.55 3.33
C ILE A 38 -3.49 -5.17 1.92
N GLY A 39 -4.03 -6.38 1.78
CA GLY A 39 -4.10 -7.10 0.52
C GLY A 39 -5.00 -6.45 -0.53
N LEU A 40 -6.04 -5.72 -0.13
CA LEU A 40 -6.99 -5.09 -1.06
C LEU A 40 -6.31 -4.14 -2.04
N ALA A 41 -5.22 -3.48 -1.64
CA ALA A 41 -4.47 -2.58 -2.53
C ALA A 41 -3.72 -3.33 -3.65
N LEU A 42 -3.57 -4.64 -3.51
CA LEU A 42 -2.70 -5.48 -4.32
C LEU A 42 -3.48 -6.45 -5.22
N ILE A 43 -4.82 -6.43 -5.17
CA ILE A 43 -5.70 -7.28 -5.97
C ILE A 43 -6.42 -6.45 -7.04
N PRO A 44 -6.94 -7.07 -8.10
CA PRO A 44 -7.72 -6.37 -9.12
C PRO A 44 -8.86 -5.54 -8.52
N ALA A 45 -9.07 -4.34 -9.05
CA ALA A 45 -10.02 -3.36 -8.52
C ALA A 45 -11.47 -3.86 -8.56
N ASP A 46 -11.83 -4.66 -9.56
CA ASP A 46 -13.17 -5.22 -9.78
C ASP A 46 -13.58 -6.23 -8.70
N ILE A 47 -12.62 -6.88 -8.05
CA ILE A 47 -12.90 -7.86 -7.00
C ILE A 47 -12.74 -7.30 -5.58
N VAL A 48 -12.36 -6.03 -5.41
CA VAL A 48 -12.07 -5.45 -4.09
C VAL A 48 -13.26 -5.52 -3.13
N GLU A 49 -14.45 -5.11 -3.59
CA GLU A 49 -15.65 -5.03 -2.76
C GLU A 49 -16.13 -6.41 -2.29
N SER A 50 -16.22 -7.36 -3.24
CA SER A 50 -16.60 -8.74 -2.94
C SER A 50 -15.57 -9.41 -2.02
N THR A 51 -14.28 -9.18 -2.26
CA THR A 51 -13.19 -9.69 -1.42
C THR A 51 -13.30 -9.16 0.01
N TRP A 52 -13.59 -7.86 0.18
CA TRP A 52 -13.72 -7.28 1.51
C TRP A 52 -14.91 -7.85 2.26
N THR A 53 -16.04 -8.02 1.58
CA THR A 53 -17.24 -8.67 2.13
C THR A 53 -16.94 -10.10 2.61
N ASP A 54 -16.23 -10.88 1.82
CA ASP A 54 -15.79 -12.22 2.21
C ASP A 54 -14.88 -12.19 3.46
N ILE A 55 -13.94 -11.25 3.52
CA ILE A 55 -13.04 -11.11 4.65
C ILE A 55 -13.81 -10.74 5.91
N MET A 56 -14.77 -9.82 5.80
CA MET A 56 -15.60 -9.42 6.93
C MET A 56 -16.39 -10.62 7.47
N ASN A 57 -17.03 -11.39 6.59
CA ASN A 57 -17.84 -12.54 6.97
C ASN A 57 -17.01 -13.69 7.58
N LEU A 58 -15.84 -13.98 7.00
CA LEU A 58 -15.05 -15.15 7.39
C LEU A 58 -14.10 -14.87 8.56
N TYR A 59 -13.54 -13.67 8.64
CA TYR A 59 -12.38 -13.40 9.48
C TYR A 59 -12.59 -12.30 10.52
N THR A 60 -13.68 -11.53 10.52
CA THR A 60 -13.91 -10.51 11.55
C THR A 60 -13.93 -11.15 12.96
N PRO A 61 -13.10 -10.67 13.90
CA PRO A 61 -13.18 -11.05 15.30
C PRO A 61 -14.46 -10.50 15.96
N ASP A 62 -14.99 -11.21 16.95
CA ASP A 62 -16.15 -10.76 17.74
C ASP A 62 -15.71 -9.67 18.74
N ASP A 63 -15.37 -8.49 18.22
CA ASP A 63 -14.88 -7.34 18.99
C ASP A 63 -15.48 -6.03 18.44
N VAL A 64 -15.82 -5.11 19.35
CA VAL A 64 -16.42 -3.81 18.98
C VAL A 64 -15.46 -2.99 18.11
N ASN A 65 -14.16 -3.01 18.41
CA ASN A 65 -13.17 -2.26 17.61
C ASN A 65 -13.03 -2.84 16.20
N ALA A 66 -13.25 -4.15 16.03
CA ALA A 66 -13.22 -4.77 14.71
C ALA A 66 -14.42 -4.32 13.86
N THR A 67 -15.58 -4.17 14.49
CA THR A 67 -16.79 -3.65 13.84
C THR A 67 -16.60 -2.19 13.42
N GLU A 68 -16.15 -1.33 14.34
CA GLU A 68 -15.87 0.09 14.04
C GLU A 68 -14.82 0.26 12.93
N PHE A 69 -13.79 -0.60 12.92
CA PHE A 69 -12.80 -0.60 11.86
C PHE A 69 -13.38 -1.01 10.50
N ASN A 70 -14.25 -2.02 10.47
CA ASN A 70 -14.91 -2.46 9.25
C ASN A 70 -15.79 -1.34 8.67
N ASP A 71 -16.60 -0.69 9.51
CA ASP A 71 -17.46 0.43 9.10
C ASP A 71 -16.64 1.58 8.52
N TYR A 72 -15.55 1.94 9.20
CA TYR A 72 -14.60 2.93 8.71
C TYR A 72 -14.02 2.54 7.34
N LEU A 73 -13.59 1.29 7.17
CA LEU A 73 -12.95 0.85 5.93
C LEU A 73 -13.93 0.85 4.75
N VAL A 74 -15.17 0.41 4.97
CA VAL A 74 -16.24 0.43 3.96
C VAL A 74 -16.53 1.87 3.52
N GLN A 75 -16.78 2.76 4.48
CA GLN A 75 -17.11 4.16 4.21
C GLN A 75 -15.95 4.94 3.56
N THR A 76 -14.71 4.58 3.88
CA THR A 76 -13.55 5.36 3.44
C THR A 76 -12.96 4.85 2.13
N TYR A 77 -13.00 3.54 1.87
CA TYR A 77 -12.18 2.93 0.79
C TYR A 77 -12.90 1.94 -0.12
N VAL A 78 -13.97 1.26 0.31
CA VAL A 78 -14.48 0.07 -0.42
C VAL A 78 -15.77 0.33 -1.20
N ASP A 79 -16.80 0.92 -0.56
CA ASP A 79 -18.11 1.15 -1.19
C ASP A 79 -18.18 2.58 -1.78
N ILE A 80 -19.32 3.29 -1.68
CA ILE A 80 -19.50 4.74 -1.93
C ILE A 80 -18.54 5.53 -1.01
N SER A 81 -17.28 5.50 -1.40
CA SER A 81 -16.15 5.78 -0.55
C SER A 81 -15.63 7.18 -0.79
N LEU A 82 -15.07 7.76 0.26
CA LEU A 82 -14.38 9.05 0.17
C LEU A 82 -13.19 8.99 -0.79
N TYR A 83 -12.53 7.83 -0.87
CA TYR A 83 -11.40 7.58 -1.75
C TYR A 83 -11.70 6.40 -2.66
N GLY A 84 -12.04 6.69 -3.92
CA GLY A 84 -12.27 5.67 -4.93
C GLY A 84 -11.09 4.71 -5.08
N ILE A 85 -11.41 3.46 -5.43
CA ILE A 85 -10.45 2.33 -5.53
C ILE A 85 -9.24 2.70 -6.41
N ASN A 86 -9.48 3.41 -7.50
CA ASN A 86 -8.45 3.86 -8.45
C ASN A 86 -7.37 4.77 -7.84
N ILE A 87 -7.62 5.40 -6.68
CA ILE A 87 -6.65 6.30 -6.04
C ILE A 87 -5.59 5.51 -5.26
N TRP A 88 -5.98 4.39 -4.65
CA TRP A 88 -5.14 3.67 -3.68
C TRP A 88 -4.78 2.24 -4.12
N ASN A 89 -5.52 1.67 -5.06
CA ASN A 89 -5.19 0.37 -5.63
C ASN A 89 -3.93 0.47 -6.50
N VAL A 90 -3.03 -0.50 -6.35
CA VAL A 90 -1.74 -0.54 -7.06
C VAL A 90 -1.57 -1.84 -7.85
N HIS A 91 -2.63 -2.61 -8.05
CA HIS A 91 -2.56 -3.88 -8.79
C HIS A 91 -2.02 -3.68 -10.20
N ASP A 92 -2.59 -2.74 -10.96
CA ASP A 92 -2.19 -2.53 -12.35
C ASP A 92 -0.75 -2.00 -12.44
N ALA A 93 -0.31 -1.22 -11.44
CA ALA A 93 1.09 -0.81 -11.34
C ALA A 93 2.02 -2.02 -11.17
N ILE A 94 1.62 -3.03 -10.37
CA ILE A 94 2.40 -4.26 -10.18
C ILE A 94 2.48 -5.06 -11.48
N ILE A 95 1.36 -5.24 -12.18
CA ILE A 95 1.32 -6.01 -13.43
C ILE A 95 2.22 -5.37 -14.48
N ASN A 96 2.16 -4.04 -14.61
CA ASN A 96 2.94 -3.25 -15.57
C ASN A 96 4.36 -2.90 -15.10
N ASP A 97 4.86 -3.51 -14.02
CA ASP A 97 6.20 -3.26 -13.46
C ASP A 97 6.49 -1.80 -13.10
N LEU A 98 5.45 -1.03 -12.77
CA LEU A 98 5.52 0.34 -12.29
C LEU A 98 5.74 0.41 -10.77
N SER A 99 6.14 1.59 -10.29
CA SER A 99 6.30 1.82 -8.84
C SER A 99 4.96 1.79 -8.11
N ARG A 100 4.88 1.01 -7.03
CA ARG A 100 3.73 0.95 -6.12
C ARG A 100 3.60 2.17 -5.21
N THR A 101 4.68 2.95 -5.04
CA THR A 101 4.71 4.09 -4.14
C THR A 101 5.02 5.38 -4.88
N ASN A 102 4.48 6.48 -4.35
CA ASN A 102 4.77 7.84 -4.81
C ASN A 102 6.09 8.39 -4.22
N ASN A 103 7.04 7.52 -3.84
CA ASN A 103 8.30 7.96 -3.22
C ASN A 103 9.12 8.85 -4.16
N HIS A 104 9.05 8.60 -5.46
CA HIS A 104 9.71 9.44 -6.46
C HIS A 104 9.14 10.87 -6.46
N VAL A 105 7.81 11.00 -6.40
CA VAL A 105 7.12 12.30 -6.31
C VAL A 105 7.48 13.01 -5.01
N LYS A 106 7.44 12.32 -3.86
CA LYS A 106 7.85 12.89 -2.57
C LYS A 106 9.31 13.33 -2.55
N GLY A 107 10.18 12.57 -3.19
CA GLY A 107 11.60 12.92 -3.33
C GLY A 107 11.79 14.16 -4.19
N TYR A 108 11.04 14.28 -5.28
CA TYR A 108 10.99 15.46 -6.13
C TYR A 108 10.49 16.69 -5.34
N ASP A 109 9.33 16.58 -4.68
CA ASP A 109 8.75 17.68 -3.90
C ASP A 109 9.69 18.13 -2.79
N SER A 110 10.27 17.19 -2.03
CA SER A 110 11.20 17.50 -0.94
C SER A 110 12.46 18.20 -1.45
N ARG A 111 12.95 17.83 -2.64
CA ARG A 111 14.11 18.48 -3.23
C ARG A 111 13.76 19.87 -3.70
N LEU A 112 12.63 20.04 -4.38
CA LEU A 112 12.16 21.36 -4.79
C LEU A 112 11.99 22.27 -3.57
N GLU A 113 11.32 21.80 -2.53
CA GLU A 113 11.13 22.57 -1.29
C GLU A 113 12.46 22.97 -0.64
N SER A 114 13.50 22.12 -0.72
CA SER A 114 14.83 22.47 -0.19
C SER A 114 15.56 23.54 -1.00
N HIS A 115 15.25 23.70 -2.29
CA HIS A 115 15.92 24.65 -3.18
C HIS A 115 15.12 25.95 -3.38
N PHE A 116 13.79 25.91 -3.27
CA PHE A 116 12.96 27.10 -3.43
C PHE A 116 12.99 28.00 -2.19
N PRO A 117 13.40 29.28 -2.32
CA PRO A 117 13.15 30.24 -1.26
C PRO A 117 11.63 30.49 -1.15
N LYS A 118 11.17 30.94 0.02
CA LYS A 118 9.74 31.14 0.31
C LYS A 118 9.01 32.08 -0.67
N HIS A 119 9.75 33.01 -1.27
CA HIS A 119 9.25 33.96 -2.29
C HIS A 119 10.31 34.14 -3.38
N PRO A 120 10.43 33.22 -4.35
CA PRO A 120 11.43 33.31 -5.41
C PRO A 120 11.02 34.38 -6.43
N HIS A 121 12.01 35.12 -6.95
CA HIS A 121 11.81 35.91 -8.16
C HIS A 121 11.56 34.96 -9.35
N ILE A 122 10.74 35.37 -10.32
CA ILE A 122 10.34 34.49 -11.46
C ILE A 122 11.54 33.93 -12.23
N TYR A 123 12.60 34.72 -12.44
CA TYR A 123 13.82 34.23 -13.10
C TYR A 123 14.54 33.14 -12.29
N HIS A 124 14.66 33.33 -10.97
CA HIS A 124 15.25 32.33 -10.08
C HIS A 124 14.40 31.06 -10.04
N PHE A 125 13.08 31.22 -10.08
CA PHE A 125 12.16 30.08 -10.18
C PHE A 125 12.37 29.28 -11.47
N ILE A 126 12.53 29.95 -12.61
CA ILE A 126 12.79 29.31 -13.91
C ILE A 126 14.17 28.60 -13.91
N GLU A 127 15.19 29.21 -13.32
CA GLU A 127 16.52 28.59 -13.19
C GLU A 127 16.46 27.30 -12.37
N LEU A 128 15.83 27.33 -11.20
CA LEU A 128 15.66 26.15 -10.36
C LEU A 128 14.89 25.03 -11.06
N LEU A 129 13.83 25.37 -11.81
CA LEU A 129 13.09 24.38 -12.61
C LEU A 129 13.94 23.77 -13.72
N ARG A 130 14.80 24.56 -14.36
CA ARG A 130 15.73 24.06 -15.39
C ARG A 130 16.72 23.09 -14.78
N ASP A 131 17.32 23.45 -13.65
CA ASP A 131 18.30 22.60 -12.95
C ASP A 131 17.67 21.29 -12.49
N GLU A 132 16.45 21.34 -11.94
CA GLU A 132 15.71 20.13 -11.56
C GLU A 132 15.38 19.28 -12.80
N HIS A 133 14.97 19.89 -13.91
CA HIS A 133 14.72 19.15 -15.15
C HIS A 133 15.97 18.41 -15.65
N LEU A 134 17.13 19.08 -15.65
CA LEU A 134 18.41 18.46 -16.03
C LEU A 134 18.77 17.29 -15.09
N TYR A 135 18.59 17.48 -13.78
CA TYR A 135 18.82 16.42 -12.81
C TYR A 135 17.92 15.19 -13.05
N GLN A 136 16.62 15.42 -13.31
CA GLN A 136 15.67 14.34 -13.55
C GLN A 136 15.99 13.60 -14.86
N HIS A 137 16.36 14.34 -15.91
CA HIS A 137 16.80 13.74 -17.17
C HIS A 137 18.01 12.82 -16.98
N HIS A 138 19.06 13.31 -16.31
CA HIS A 138 20.23 12.48 -15.98
C HIS A 138 19.87 11.27 -15.11
N SER A 139 18.95 11.42 -14.16
CA SER A 139 18.49 10.30 -13.32
C SER A 139 17.77 9.22 -14.14
N VAL A 140 17.01 9.60 -15.16
CA VAL A 140 16.35 8.67 -16.10
C VAL A 140 17.40 7.98 -16.97
N GLU A 141 18.34 8.72 -17.56
CA GLU A 141 19.44 8.15 -18.35
C GLU A 141 20.28 7.14 -17.54
N GLU A 142 20.63 7.47 -16.29
CA GLU A 142 21.31 6.54 -15.37
C GLU A 142 20.50 5.26 -15.12
N SER A 143 19.18 5.37 -15.10
CA SER A 143 18.27 4.24 -14.88
C SER A 143 18.18 3.32 -16.09
N ASP A 144 18.18 3.88 -17.31
CA ASP A 144 18.18 3.13 -18.57
C ASP A 144 19.47 2.32 -18.74
N ILE A 145 20.60 2.86 -18.27
CA ILE A 145 21.91 2.21 -18.25
C ILE A 145 22.02 1.19 -17.08
N GLN A 146 20.96 1.03 -16.27
CA GLN A 146 20.87 0.15 -15.09
C GLN A 146 21.93 0.39 -14.00
N ILE A 147 22.48 1.60 -13.88
CA ILE A 147 23.51 1.90 -12.88
C ILE A 147 22.92 1.74 -11.46
N ARG A 148 21.65 2.11 -11.27
CA ARG A 148 20.92 1.97 -10.01
C ARG A 148 19.84 0.90 -10.11
N LYS A 149 20.19 -0.34 -9.76
CA LYS A 149 19.23 -1.46 -9.76
C LYS A 149 18.29 -1.38 -8.55
N ARG A 150 16.99 -1.57 -8.79
CA ARG A 150 16.00 -1.81 -7.73
C ARG A 150 16.46 -2.99 -6.86
N LYS A 151 16.28 -2.86 -5.54
CA LYS A 151 16.65 -3.94 -4.61
C LYS A 151 15.90 -5.22 -4.99
N LYS A 152 16.63 -6.33 -5.14
CA LYS A 152 16.07 -7.66 -5.49
C LYS A 152 14.86 -8.05 -4.64
N LEU A 153 14.86 -7.64 -3.37
CA LEU A 153 13.75 -7.86 -2.44
C LEU A 153 12.40 -7.42 -3.02
N TYR A 154 12.33 -6.22 -3.59
CA TYR A 154 11.09 -5.69 -4.12
C TYR A 154 10.64 -6.41 -5.38
N ASN A 155 11.58 -6.76 -6.26
CA ASN A 155 11.30 -7.56 -7.45
C ASN A 155 10.77 -8.95 -7.07
N ASN A 156 11.32 -9.56 -6.02
CA ASN A 156 10.84 -10.84 -5.51
C ASN A 156 9.42 -10.73 -4.95
N ILE A 157 9.10 -9.63 -4.26
CA ILE A 157 7.73 -9.39 -3.78
C ILE A 157 6.78 -9.25 -4.97
N ASP A 158 7.11 -8.41 -5.95
CA ASP A 158 6.23 -8.17 -7.11
C ASP A 158 6.05 -9.45 -7.93
N SER A 159 7.11 -10.23 -8.13
CA SER A 159 7.04 -11.57 -8.75
C SER A 159 6.10 -12.49 -7.97
N LYS A 160 6.19 -12.47 -6.62
CA LYS A 160 5.31 -13.29 -5.80
C LYS A 160 3.84 -12.86 -5.87
N LEU A 161 3.58 -11.56 -5.97
CA LEU A 161 2.22 -11.03 -6.14
C LEU A 161 1.63 -11.47 -7.48
N LYS A 162 2.42 -11.42 -8.57
CA LYS A 162 2.01 -11.93 -9.88
C LYS A 162 1.69 -13.43 -9.85
N GLU A 163 2.53 -14.25 -9.20
CA GLU A 163 2.26 -15.68 -9.03
C GLU A 163 0.94 -15.95 -8.28
N LEU A 164 0.66 -15.18 -7.22
CA LEU A 164 -0.57 -15.33 -6.45
C LEU A 164 -1.81 -14.98 -7.28
N TYR A 165 -1.69 -13.98 -8.14
CA TYR A 165 -2.77 -13.62 -9.07
C TYR A 165 -3.03 -14.74 -10.09
N GLU A 166 -1.98 -15.34 -10.65
CA GLU A 166 -2.11 -16.51 -11.53
C GLU A 166 -2.75 -17.72 -10.83
N GLU A 167 -2.41 -17.98 -9.56
CA GLU A 167 -3.08 -19.00 -8.74
C GLU A 167 -4.59 -18.73 -8.59
N HIS A 168 -4.97 -17.45 -8.46
CA HIS A 168 -6.36 -17.01 -8.34
C HIS A 168 -7.14 -17.18 -9.65
N ILE A 169 -6.57 -16.77 -10.78
CA ILE A 169 -7.19 -16.97 -12.11
C ILE A 169 -7.44 -18.46 -12.38
N LYS A 170 -6.51 -19.34 -11.98
CA LYS A 170 -6.65 -20.79 -12.10
C LYS A 170 -7.71 -21.39 -11.15
N GLY A 171 -8.33 -20.60 -10.30
CA GLY A 171 -9.31 -21.05 -9.31
C GLY A 171 -8.70 -21.81 -8.13
N THR A 172 -7.38 -21.75 -7.94
CA THR A 172 -6.69 -22.48 -6.86
C THR A 172 -6.93 -21.83 -5.49
N ILE A 173 -7.15 -20.52 -5.46
CA ILE A 173 -7.39 -19.74 -4.26
C ILE A 173 -8.62 -18.83 -4.41
N THR A 174 -9.33 -18.60 -3.30
CA THR A 174 -10.47 -17.69 -3.25
C THR A 174 -10.02 -16.23 -3.17
N HIS A 175 -10.93 -15.29 -3.47
CA HIS A 175 -10.71 -13.85 -3.38
C HIS A 175 -10.13 -13.42 -2.02
N ALA A 176 -10.77 -13.81 -0.91
CA ALA A 176 -10.28 -13.51 0.44
C ALA A 176 -8.88 -14.08 0.71
N LYS A 177 -8.59 -15.31 0.24
CA LYS A 177 -7.27 -15.93 0.40
C LYS A 177 -6.20 -15.20 -0.40
N LEU A 178 -6.53 -14.73 -1.61
CA LEU A 178 -5.63 -13.92 -2.43
C LEU A 178 -5.21 -12.66 -1.66
N ALA A 179 -6.16 -11.85 -1.20
CA ALA A 179 -5.87 -10.63 -0.44
C ALA A 179 -4.99 -10.91 0.79
N ILE A 180 -5.33 -11.92 1.60
CA ILE A 180 -4.55 -12.28 2.79
C ILE A 180 -3.12 -12.69 2.43
N LYS A 181 -2.94 -13.50 1.37
CA LYS A 181 -1.61 -13.92 0.92
C LYS A 181 -0.80 -12.72 0.40
N CYS A 182 -1.41 -11.83 -0.38
CA CYS A 182 -0.78 -10.60 -0.87
C CYS A 182 -0.35 -9.69 0.28
N GLY A 183 -1.26 -9.43 1.23
CA GLY A 183 -0.95 -8.63 2.43
C GLY A 183 0.18 -9.24 3.26
N ARG A 184 0.24 -10.58 3.36
CA ARG A 184 1.32 -11.29 4.06
C ARG A 184 2.66 -11.11 3.35
N ALA A 185 2.71 -11.26 2.03
CA ALA A 185 3.94 -11.13 1.24
C ALA A 185 4.63 -9.77 1.46
N VAL A 186 3.84 -8.70 1.57
CA VAL A 186 4.34 -7.34 1.84
C VAL A 186 4.67 -7.13 3.32
N LYS A 187 3.88 -7.67 4.26
CA LYS A 187 4.12 -7.51 5.71
C LYS A 187 5.34 -8.28 6.22
N THR A 188 5.65 -9.45 5.67
CA THR A 188 6.71 -10.34 6.19
C THR A 188 8.13 -9.83 5.93
N THR A 189 8.28 -8.76 5.15
CA THR A 189 9.58 -8.12 4.94
C THR A 189 9.75 -6.97 5.92
N PRO A 190 10.48 -7.16 7.05
CA PRO A 190 10.82 -6.03 7.89
C PRO A 190 11.66 -5.07 7.05
N ILE A 191 11.14 -3.84 6.89
CA ILE A 191 11.95 -2.71 6.45
C ILE A 191 12.95 -2.51 7.59
N LYS A 192 14.17 -3.04 7.44
CA LYS A 192 15.30 -2.59 8.25
C LYS A 192 15.57 -1.14 7.82
N THR A 193 14.96 -0.21 8.52
CA THR A 193 15.40 1.19 8.57
C THR A 193 16.69 1.29 9.34
#